data_AF-A0A852A5X5-F1
#
_entry.id   AF-A0A852A5X5-F1
#
_cell.length_a   1.000
_cell.length_b   1.000
_cell.length_c   1.000
_cell.angle_alpha   90.00
_cell.angle_beta   90.00
_cell.angle_gamma   90.00
#
_symmetry.space_group_name_H-M   'P 1'
#
loop_
_entity.id
_entity.type
_entity.pdbx_description
1 polymer ?
#
loop_
_entity_poly.entity_id
_entity_poly.type
_entity_poly.pdbx_seq_one_letter_code
_entity_poly.pdbx_strand_id
1 'polypeptide(L)'
;VVLRLFGVLLTSLAAWYLGYFVAAHVPQNTVSIAALQEIGKKPVLRAPAPKRQKCGLWAPCPPGNFAYRILSGGGKQRRPKICFEDEDARVSLRRDRNVMCVSMNNQLCYSGYCYSNHMCCYDCTDHSREMMDFIRKAPEGTLLLIATHDDGSTRLKGDAKKLVEELGSKEIKNIKFRSSWVFIAAKGFKLPDNIQKEKINHSDQTKNRYKGWPAEIQIEGCIPRNLI
;
A
#
# COMPACT_ATOMS: atom_id res chain seq x y z
N VAL A 1 -64.87 -53.31 18.49
CA VAL A 1 -65.19 -52.42 17.34
C VAL A 1 -65.81 -51.10 17.80
N VAL A 2 -66.89 -51.13 18.57
CA VAL A 2 -67.61 -49.93 19.06
C VAL A 2 -66.75 -48.93 19.84
N LEU A 3 -65.91 -49.40 20.77
CA LEU A 3 -65.03 -48.51 21.57
C LEU A 3 -63.98 -47.76 20.72
N ARG A 4 -63.49 -48.39 19.64
CA ARG A 4 -62.55 -47.78 18.70
C ARG A 4 -63.24 -46.73 17.83
N LEU A 5 -64.46 -47.02 17.36
CA LEU A 5 -65.28 -46.06 16.62
C LEU A 5 -65.61 -44.82 17.46
N PHE A 6 -65.96 -45.02 18.73
CA PHE A 6 -66.21 -43.92 19.66
C PHE A 6 -64.96 -43.07 19.89
N GLY A 7 -63.80 -43.70 20.09
CA GLY A 7 -62.52 -43.00 20.22
C GLY A 7 -62.18 -42.15 18.99
N VAL A 8 -62.40 -42.67 17.77
CA VAL A 8 -62.17 -41.93 16.52
C VAL A 8 -63.12 -40.74 16.38
N LEU A 9 -64.37 -40.90 16.80
CA LEU A 9 -65.37 -39.84 16.71
C LEU A 9 -65.05 -38.70 17.70
N LEU A 10 -64.59 -39.06 18.90
CA LEU A 10 -64.19 -38.10 19.93
C LEU A 10 -62.92 -37.33 19.56
N THR A 11 -61.92 -37.98 18.96
CA THR A 11 -60.71 -37.31 18.48
C THR A 11 -60.99 -36.38 17.30
N SER A 12 -61.90 -36.78 16.41
CA SER A 12 -62.35 -35.93 15.30
C SER A 12 -63.05 -34.66 15.78
N LEU A 13 -63.96 -34.80 16.75
CA LEU A 13 -64.64 -33.66 17.36
C LEU A 13 -63.68 -32.74 18.11
N ALA A 14 -62.74 -33.31 18.86
CA ALA A 14 -61.71 -32.54 19.56
C ALA A 14 -60.81 -31.77 18.58
N ALA A 15 -60.39 -32.41 17.47
CA ALA A 15 -59.59 -31.76 16.43
C ALA A 15 -60.35 -30.62 15.76
N TRP A 16 -61.63 -30.80 15.47
CA TRP A 16 -62.48 -29.76 14.89
C TRP A 16 -62.64 -28.57 15.83
N TYR A 17 -62.87 -28.82 17.11
CA TYR A 17 -63.01 -27.77 18.13
C TYR A 17 -61.70 -26.99 18.33
N LEU A 18 -60.56 -27.68 18.37
CA LEU A 18 -59.25 -27.02 18.41
C LEU A 18 -58.99 -26.17 17.16
N GLY A 19 -59.33 -26.68 15.97
CA GLY A 19 -59.20 -25.91 14.73
C GLY A 19 -60.03 -24.63 14.75
N TYR A 20 -61.28 -24.71 15.21
CA TYR A 20 -62.15 -23.55 15.38
C TYR A 20 -61.61 -22.56 16.43
N PHE A 21 -61.14 -23.07 17.57
CA PHE A 21 -60.56 -22.24 18.63
C PHE A 21 -59.36 -21.44 18.13
N VAL A 22 -58.45 -22.09 17.41
CA VAL A 22 -57.28 -21.46 16.79
C VAL A 22 -57.71 -20.43 15.75
N ALA A 23 -58.68 -20.74 14.88
CA ALA A 23 -59.17 -19.80 13.87
C ALA A 23 -59.84 -18.54 14.48
N ALA A 24 -60.52 -18.69 15.62
CA ALA A 24 -61.21 -17.59 16.29
C ALA A 24 -60.28 -16.68 17.10
N HIS A 25 -59.19 -17.22 17.65
CA HIS A 25 -58.32 -16.51 18.60
C HIS A 25 -56.95 -16.14 18.04
N VAL A 26 -56.51 -16.73 16.91
CA VAL A 26 -55.27 -16.32 16.25
C VAL A 26 -55.57 -15.13 15.34
N PRO A 27 -54.95 -13.96 15.59
CA PRO A 27 -55.09 -12.81 14.72
C PRO A 27 -54.65 -13.15 13.29
N GLN A 28 -55.41 -12.74 12.27
CA GLN A 28 -55.05 -12.95 10.86
C GLN A 28 -53.69 -12.33 10.49
N ASN A 29 -53.16 -11.42 11.31
CA ASN A 29 -51.91 -10.70 11.08
C ASN A 29 -50.68 -11.36 11.73
N THR A 30 -50.85 -12.48 12.44
CA THR A 30 -49.76 -13.09 13.23
C THR A 30 -48.72 -13.80 12.37
N VAL A 31 -49.11 -14.26 11.18
CA VAL A 31 -48.22 -14.94 10.23
C VAL A 31 -48.42 -14.34 8.84
N SER A 32 -47.60 -13.36 8.50
CA SER A 32 -47.53 -12.85 7.14
C SER A 32 -46.68 -13.81 6.29
N ILE A 33 -47.28 -14.38 5.25
CA ILE A 33 -46.56 -15.20 4.25
C ILE A 33 -45.41 -14.38 3.61
N ALA A 34 -45.59 -13.07 3.47
CA ALA A 34 -44.54 -12.17 2.99
C ALA A 34 -43.34 -12.12 3.96
N ALA A 35 -43.57 -12.14 5.28
CA ALA A 35 -42.48 -12.17 6.26
C ALA A 35 -41.70 -13.50 6.22
N LEU A 36 -42.38 -14.63 5.98
CA LEU A 36 -41.72 -15.92 5.78
C LEU A 36 -40.91 -15.98 4.47
N GLN A 37 -41.41 -15.33 3.41
CA GLN A 37 -40.67 -15.19 2.15
C GLN A 37 -39.41 -14.34 2.31
N GLU A 38 -39.43 -13.30 3.16
CA GLU A 38 -38.23 -12.50 3.47
C GLU A 38 -37.18 -13.30 4.25
N ILE A 39 -37.57 -14.17 5.18
CA ILE A 39 -36.64 -15.06 5.92
C ILE A 39 -35.99 -16.10 4.98
N GLY A 40 -36.71 -16.54 3.94
CA GLY A 40 -36.19 -17.45 2.92
C GLY A 40 -35.20 -16.81 1.93
N LYS A 41 -35.15 -15.48 1.85
CA LYS A 41 -34.15 -14.77 1.03
C LYS A 41 -32.82 -14.81 1.77
N LYS A 42 -31.93 -15.72 1.35
CA LYS A 42 -30.53 -15.69 1.78
C LYS A 42 -29.98 -14.27 1.51
N PRO A 43 -29.51 -13.52 2.53
CA PRO A 43 -28.93 -12.22 2.28
C PRO A 43 -27.71 -12.43 1.40
N VAL A 44 -27.72 -11.83 0.22
CA VAL A 44 -26.56 -11.82 -0.66
C VAL A 44 -25.54 -10.90 0.01
N LEU A 45 -24.62 -11.49 0.77
CA LEU A 45 -23.48 -10.77 1.34
C LEU A 45 -22.60 -10.30 0.17
N ARG A 46 -22.81 -9.05 -0.26
CA ARG A 46 -21.92 -8.39 -1.21
C ARG A 46 -20.73 -7.88 -0.43
N ALA A 47 -19.54 -8.37 -0.79
CA ALA A 47 -18.32 -7.75 -0.32
C ALA A 47 -18.34 -6.27 -0.72
N PRO A 48 -18.04 -5.33 0.19
CA PRO A 48 -17.93 -3.92 -0.16
C PRO A 48 -16.87 -3.76 -1.26
N ALA A 49 -17.09 -2.80 -2.16
CA ALA A 49 -16.11 -2.49 -3.19
C ALA A 49 -14.73 -2.24 -2.54
N PRO A 50 -13.64 -2.81 -3.09
CA PRO A 50 -12.32 -2.65 -2.52
C PRO A 50 -11.97 -1.16 -2.47
N LYS A 51 -11.72 -0.64 -1.26
CA LYS A 51 -11.30 0.74 -1.07
C LYS A 51 -9.86 0.90 -1.57
N ARG A 52 -9.60 1.94 -2.37
CA ARG A 52 -8.23 2.31 -2.75
C ARG A 52 -7.47 2.74 -1.51
N GLN A 53 -6.32 2.12 -1.26
CA GLN A 53 -5.41 2.51 -0.19
C GLN A 53 -4.49 3.65 -0.67
N LYS A 54 -3.97 4.44 0.27
CA LYS A 54 -2.98 5.50 -0.02
C LYS A 54 -1.79 4.92 -0.80
N CYS A 55 -1.27 5.65 -1.79
CA CYS A 55 -0.20 5.19 -2.69
C CYS A 55 -0.47 3.88 -3.46
N GLY A 56 -1.74 3.41 -3.46
CA GLY A 56 -2.11 2.13 -4.03
C GLY A 56 -1.45 0.94 -3.34
N LEU A 57 -1.21 1.04 -2.03
CA LEU A 57 -0.73 -0.06 -1.20
C LEU A 57 -1.68 -1.26 -1.25
N TRP A 58 -1.13 -2.47 -1.08
CA TRP A 58 -1.94 -3.69 -0.99
C TRP A 58 -2.87 -3.70 0.23
N ALA A 59 -2.37 -3.22 1.38
CA ALA A 59 -3.10 -3.18 2.64
C ALA A 59 -3.10 -1.76 3.24
N PRO A 60 -4.14 -1.38 4.02
CA PRO A 60 -4.14 -0.11 4.74
C PRO A 60 -3.01 -0.04 5.77
N CYS A 61 -2.41 1.14 5.91
CA CYS A 61 -1.49 1.40 7.02
C CYS A 61 -2.25 1.48 8.36
N PRO A 62 -1.64 1.03 9.48
CA PRO A 62 -2.21 1.23 10.80
C PRO A 62 -2.39 2.73 11.13
N PRO A 63 -3.35 3.09 12.00
CA PRO A 63 -3.53 4.47 12.41
C PRO A 63 -2.24 5.04 13.02
N GLY A 64 -2.00 6.34 12.82
CA GLY A 64 -0.77 6.99 13.30
C GLY A 64 0.49 6.65 12.49
N ASN A 65 0.35 6.08 11.29
CA ASN A 65 1.46 5.83 10.37
C ASN A 65 1.30 6.63 9.07
N PHE A 66 2.42 6.96 8.43
CA PHE A 66 2.50 7.48 7.08
C PHE A 66 2.70 6.33 6.08
N ALA A 67 1.98 6.37 4.95
CA ALA A 67 2.13 5.45 3.83
C ALA A 67 3.20 5.95 2.86
N TYR A 68 4.05 5.05 2.37
CA TYR A 68 5.01 5.35 1.30
C TYR A 68 5.08 4.22 0.27
N ARG A 69 5.43 4.60 -0.96
CA ARG A 69 5.76 3.67 -2.05
C ARG A 69 6.86 4.25 -2.92
N ILE A 70 7.89 3.47 -3.17
CA ILE A 70 9.05 3.86 -4.00
C ILE A 70 9.17 2.83 -5.12
N LEU A 71 9.14 3.31 -6.36
CA LEU A 71 9.24 2.51 -7.58
C LEU A 71 10.40 3.04 -8.41
N SER A 72 11.33 2.17 -8.81
CA SER A 72 12.41 2.53 -9.74
C SER A 72 11.89 2.74 -11.16
N GLY A 73 12.73 3.33 -12.01
CA GLY A 73 12.52 3.33 -13.45
C GLY A 73 12.64 1.92 -14.05
N GLY A 74 12.03 1.75 -15.22
CA GLY A 74 12.08 0.53 -16.03
C GLY A 74 12.52 0.88 -17.45
N GLY A 75 13.79 0.63 -17.76
CA GLY A 75 14.42 1.16 -18.97
C GLY A 75 14.39 2.69 -19.01
N LYS A 76 14.39 3.25 -20.23
CA LYS A 76 14.35 4.71 -20.46
C LYS A 76 12.95 5.33 -20.41
N GLN A 77 11.93 4.51 -20.67
CA GLN A 77 10.56 5.00 -20.87
C GLN A 77 9.77 5.06 -19.56
N ARG A 78 9.91 4.05 -18.69
CA ARG A 78 9.22 4.04 -17.40
C ARG A 78 10.02 4.83 -16.38
N ARG A 79 9.46 5.98 -15.98
CA ARG A 79 10.04 6.86 -14.95
C ARG A 79 9.82 6.26 -13.55
N PRO A 80 10.76 6.47 -12.61
CA PRO A 80 10.54 6.15 -11.21
C PRO A 80 9.37 6.96 -10.65
N LYS A 81 8.76 6.43 -9.59
CA LYS A 81 7.67 7.10 -8.87
C LYS A 81 7.90 6.97 -7.38
N ILE A 82 7.77 8.08 -6.67
CA ILE A 82 7.82 8.12 -5.21
C ILE A 82 6.51 8.72 -4.75
N CYS A 83 5.75 7.97 -3.96
CA CYS A 83 4.52 8.40 -3.35
C CYS A 83 4.67 8.43 -1.83
N PHE A 84 4.21 9.51 -1.21
CA PHE A 84 4.17 9.67 0.24
C PHE A 84 2.83 10.25 0.65
N GLU A 85 2.11 9.58 1.55
CA GLU A 85 0.76 9.97 1.98
C GLU A 85 -0.24 10.23 0.83
N ASP A 86 -0.16 9.44 -0.25
CA ASP A 86 -0.99 9.54 -1.45
C ASP A 86 -0.69 10.75 -2.35
N GLU A 87 0.33 11.54 -2.01
CA GLU A 87 0.90 12.55 -2.87
C GLU A 87 2.09 11.95 -3.63
N ASP A 88 1.95 11.85 -4.94
CA ASP A 88 3.07 11.53 -5.82
C ASP A 88 4.03 12.73 -5.85
N ALA A 89 5.31 12.45 -5.64
CA ALA A 89 6.37 13.42 -5.83
C ALA A 89 6.35 13.91 -7.28
N ARG A 90 5.86 15.14 -7.49
CA ARG A 90 5.66 15.77 -8.81
C ARG A 90 6.98 16.21 -9.42
N VAL A 91 7.92 15.29 -9.61
CA VAL A 91 9.12 15.55 -10.40
C VAL A 91 8.82 15.27 -11.85
N SER A 92 8.79 16.33 -12.65
CA SER A 92 9.10 16.18 -14.06
C SER A 92 10.59 15.85 -14.20
N LEU A 93 10.94 14.57 -14.19
CA LEU A 93 12.29 14.14 -14.56
C LEU A 93 12.50 14.58 -16.01
N ARG A 94 13.34 15.61 -16.21
CA ARG A 94 13.87 15.94 -17.53
C ARG A 94 14.55 14.70 -18.12
N ARG A 95 14.67 14.67 -19.45
CA ARG A 95 14.98 13.44 -20.21
C ARG A 95 16.24 12.72 -19.71
N ASP A 96 17.17 13.44 -19.09
CA ASP A 96 18.53 12.99 -18.80
C ASP A 96 18.84 12.74 -17.31
N ARG A 97 17.83 12.75 -16.42
CA ARG A 97 18.05 12.55 -14.97
C ARG A 97 17.91 11.09 -14.55
N ASN A 98 18.95 10.55 -13.91
CA ASN A 98 19.11 9.11 -13.67
C ASN A 98 18.79 8.65 -12.24
N VAL A 99 18.63 9.57 -11.29
CA VAL A 99 18.21 9.22 -9.93
C VAL A 99 17.27 10.30 -9.44
N MET A 100 16.21 9.87 -8.77
CA MET A 100 15.21 10.69 -8.12
C MET A 100 15.37 10.56 -6.60
N CYS A 101 15.64 11.67 -5.93
CA CYS A 101 15.74 11.78 -4.48
C CYS A 101 14.69 12.76 -3.96
N VAL A 102 13.98 12.38 -2.91
CA VAL A 102 12.88 13.16 -2.32
C VAL A 102 13.09 13.20 -0.81
N SER A 103 13.06 14.40 -0.22
CA SER A 103 13.13 14.56 1.24
C SER A 103 11.76 14.94 1.79
N MET A 104 11.33 14.29 2.86
CA MET A 104 10.04 14.51 3.54
C MET A 104 10.27 14.74 5.03
N ASN A 105 9.63 15.75 5.62
CA ASN A 105 9.70 16.05 7.06
C ASN A 105 8.29 16.33 7.59
N ASN A 106 8.01 15.94 8.84
CA ASN A 106 6.71 16.08 9.50
C ASN A 106 6.29 17.54 9.72
N GLN A 107 7.23 18.48 9.85
CA GLN A 107 6.88 19.92 9.97
C GLN A 107 6.10 20.45 8.76
N LEU A 108 6.21 19.80 7.60
CA LEU A 108 5.49 20.12 6.37
C LEU A 108 4.23 19.26 6.15
N CYS A 109 3.86 18.40 7.10
CA CYS A 109 2.66 17.58 7.03
C CYS A 109 1.48 18.27 7.74
N TYR A 110 0.98 19.40 7.20
CA TYR A 110 -0.20 20.09 7.73
C TYR A 110 -1.49 19.50 7.13
N SER A 111 -2.47 19.20 7.98
CA SER A 111 -3.83 18.78 7.57
C SER A 111 -3.92 17.54 6.65
N GLY A 112 -2.92 16.64 6.69
CA GLY A 112 -2.88 15.44 5.88
C GLY A 112 -2.21 15.59 4.50
N TYR A 113 -1.68 16.78 4.18
CA TYR A 113 -0.83 17.02 3.02
C TYR A 113 0.61 17.14 3.46
N CYS A 114 1.48 16.27 2.95
CA CYS A 114 2.91 16.31 3.21
C CYS A 114 3.63 16.93 2.03
N TYR A 115 4.25 18.10 2.24
CA TYR A 115 5.06 18.74 1.21
C TYR A 115 6.49 18.19 1.24
N SER A 116 7.07 17.96 0.06
CA SER A 116 8.50 17.69 -0.05
C SER A 116 9.27 18.99 0.21
N ASN A 117 10.16 19.00 1.21
CA ASN A 117 11.04 20.14 1.50
C ASN A 117 11.99 20.41 0.32
N HIS A 118 12.55 19.35 -0.22
CA HIS A 118 13.51 19.41 -1.30
C HIS A 118 13.39 18.17 -2.18
N MET A 119 13.45 18.41 -3.48
CA MET A 119 13.39 17.38 -4.48
C MET A 119 14.63 17.49 -5.35
N CYS A 120 15.51 16.51 -5.24
CA CYS A 120 16.74 16.47 -6.01
C CYS A 120 16.60 15.40 -7.09
N CYS A 121 16.86 15.77 -8.33
CA CYS A 121 17.17 14.76 -9.32
C CYS A 121 18.31 15.31 -10.14
N TYR A 122 19.25 14.45 -10.48
CA TYR A 122 20.53 14.87 -11.00
C TYR A 122 20.82 14.24 -12.34
N ASP A 123 21.41 15.06 -13.21
CA ASP A 123 21.76 14.78 -14.59
C ASP A 123 23.24 14.36 -14.67
N CYS A 124 23.58 13.72 -15.79
CA CYS A 124 24.78 12.99 -16.17
C CYS A 124 26.08 13.82 -16.16
N THR A 125 26.37 14.63 -15.14
CA THR A 125 27.64 15.40 -15.06
C THR A 125 28.39 15.12 -13.76
N ASP A 126 27.86 15.44 -12.56
CA ASP A 126 28.49 15.13 -11.26
C ASP A 126 27.48 14.60 -10.20
N HIS A 127 26.87 13.44 -10.49
CA HIS A 127 25.84 12.78 -9.66
C HIS A 127 26.17 12.69 -8.16
N SER A 128 27.45 12.54 -7.83
CA SER A 128 27.89 12.29 -6.47
C SER A 128 27.80 13.53 -5.60
N ARG A 129 28.23 14.69 -6.10
CA ARG A 129 28.22 15.94 -5.33
C ARG A 129 26.80 16.40 -5.03
N GLU A 130 25.94 16.40 -6.03
CA GLU A 130 24.54 16.83 -5.87
C GLU A 130 23.77 15.91 -4.91
N MET A 131 24.00 14.59 -4.99
CA MET A 131 23.41 13.65 -4.02
C MET A 131 23.94 13.90 -2.61
N MET A 132 25.26 14.07 -2.46
CA MET A 132 25.86 14.34 -1.15
C MET A 132 25.35 15.65 -0.55
N ASP A 133 25.28 16.72 -1.34
CA ASP A 133 24.76 18.01 -0.90
C ASP A 133 23.30 17.92 -0.50
N PHE A 134 22.48 17.19 -1.25
CA PHE A 134 21.08 16.94 -0.90
C PHE A 134 20.95 16.22 0.44
N ILE A 135 21.70 15.14 0.65
CA ILE A 135 21.70 14.39 1.91
C ILE A 135 22.21 15.25 3.08
N ARG A 136 23.29 16.00 2.88
CA ARG A 136 23.91 16.83 3.92
C ARG A 136 23.04 18.01 4.31
N LYS A 137 22.40 18.68 3.34
CA LYS A 137 21.51 19.83 3.57
C LYS A 137 20.17 19.45 4.18
N ALA A 138 19.72 18.20 4.04
CA ALA A 138 18.50 17.74 4.71
C ALA A 138 18.63 17.94 6.23
N PRO A 139 17.64 18.54 6.92
CA PRO A 139 17.68 18.67 8.37
C PRO A 139 17.49 17.30 9.05
N GLU A 140 17.87 17.20 10.32
CA GLU A 140 17.46 16.07 11.17
C GLU A 140 15.93 15.97 11.24
N GLY A 141 15.39 14.77 11.46
CA GLY A 141 13.94 14.50 11.39
C GLY A 141 13.40 14.39 9.96
N THR A 142 14.25 14.03 8.99
CA THR A 142 13.87 13.95 7.57
C THR A 142 13.96 12.52 7.05
N LEU A 143 12.92 12.07 6.33
CA LEU A 143 12.97 10.89 5.47
C LEU A 143 13.58 11.22 4.12
N LEU A 144 14.47 10.36 3.64
CA LEU A 144 15.13 10.44 2.35
C LEU A 144 14.70 9.23 1.51
N LEU A 145 13.97 9.47 0.43
CA LEU A 145 13.45 8.43 -0.48
C LEU A 145 14.21 8.54 -1.80
N ILE A 146 14.79 7.44 -2.27
CA ILE A 146 15.67 7.42 -3.45
C ILE A 146 15.23 6.30 -4.41
N ALA A 147 15.18 6.62 -5.70
CA ALA A 147 14.86 5.68 -6.77
C ALA A 147 15.70 5.95 -8.02
N THR A 148 16.28 4.91 -8.62
CA THR A 148 17.06 5.03 -9.86
C THR A 148 16.17 5.07 -11.11
N HIS A 149 16.68 5.67 -12.18
CA HIS A 149 16.14 5.71 -13.54
C HIS A 149 17.27 5.52 -14.55
N ASP A 150 17.10 4.66 -15.55
CA ASP A 150 18.16 4.30 -16.51
C ASP A 150 19.44 3.74 -15.83
N ASP A 151 20.36 4.58 -15.35
CA ASP A 151 21.59 4.19 -14.64
C ASP A 151 21.96 5.12 -13.47
N GLY A 152 21.92 4.60 -12.24
CA GLY A 152 22.35 5.33 -11.04
C GLY A 152 23.79 5.06 -10.60
N SER A 153 24.61 4.35 -11.39
CA SER A 153 25.89 3.80 -10.91
C SER A 153 27.14 4.38 -11.58
N THR A 154 27.10 4.71 -12.88
CA THR A 154 28.32 5.01 -13.65
C THR A 154 29.08 6.24 -13.14
N ARG A 155 28.38 7.23 -12.58
CA ARG A 155 29.02 8.43 -11.99
C ARG A 155 28.90 8.52 -10.47
N LEU A 156 28.59 7.41 -9.82
CA LEU A 156 28.50 7.32 -8.37
C LEU A 156 29.88 6.99 -7.78
N LYS A 157 30.49 8.00 -7.14
CA LYS A 157 31.82 7.97 -6.53
C LYS A 157 31.78 7.34 -5.13
N GLY A 158 32.95 6.93 -4.64
CA GLY A 158 33.08 6.20 -3.38
C GLY A 158 32.65 6.99 -2.14
N ASP A 159 32.87 8.31 -2.12
CA ASP A 159 32.42 9.21 -1.06
C ASP A 159 30.89 9.28 -0.96
N ALA A 160 30.21 9.35 -2.10
CA ALA A 160 28.75 9.33 -2.16
C ALA A 160 28.18 7.96 -1.76
N LYS A 161 28.82 6.85 -2.17
CA LYS A 161 28.46 5.51 -1.69
C LYS A 161 28.60 5.40 -0.18
N LYS A 162 29.71 5.88 0.38
CA LYS A 162 29.98 5.88 1.82
C LYS A 162 28.93 6.66 2.59
N LEU A 163 28.56 7.86 2.12
CA LEU A 163 27.52 8.67 2.74
C LEU A 163 26.15 7.95 2.75
N VAL A 164 25.80 7.23 1.68
CA VAL A 164 24.55 6.46 1.61
C VAL A 164 24.61 5.20 2.47
N GLU A 165 25.79 4.57 2.61
CA GLU A 165 26.02 3.46 3.53
C GLU A 165 25.90 3.91 4.99
N GLU A 166 26.39 5.10 5.34
CA GLU A 166 26.21 5.73 6.67
C GLU A 166 24.73 6.00 7.00
N LEU A 167 23.87 6.20 5.99
CA LEU A 167 22.42 6.28 6.15
C LEU A 167 21.74 4.90 6.34
N GLY A 168 22.50 3.81 6.27
CA GLY A 168 22.03 2.44 6.51
C GLY A 168 21.78 1.60 5.26
N SER A 169 22.20 2.05 4.07
CA SER A 169 22.15 1.22 2.86
C SER A 169 23.14 0.07 2.95
N LYS A 170 22.68 -1.13 2.60
CA LYS A 170 23.51 -2.34 2.49
C LYS A 170 23.91 -2.63 1.04
N GLU A 171 23.13 -2.15 0.06
CA GLU A 171 23.30 -2.48 -1.36
C GLU A 171 23.99 -1.40 -2.20
N ILE A 172 24.15 -0.16 -1.71
CA ILE A 172 24.74 0.92 -2.51
C ILE A 172 26.17 0.62 -2.97
N LYS A 173 26.93 -0.13 -2.17
CA LYS A 173 28.28 -0.59 -2.54
C LYS A 173 28.26 -1.58 -3.70
N ASN A 174 27.18 -2.36 -3.82
CA ASN A 174 26.99 -3.40 -4.84
C ASN A 174 26.34 -2.87 -6.13
N ILE A 175 25.96 -1.59 -6.19
CA ILE A 175 25.28 -1.04 -7.36
C ILE A 175 26.15 -1.11 -8.62
N LYS A 176 25.58 -1.64 -9.70
CA LYS A 176 26.21 -1.84 -11.01
C LYS A 176 25.47 -1.07 -12.10
N PHE A 177 26.09 -0.97 -13.28
CA PHE A 177 25.49 -0.34 -14.45
C PHE A 177 24.05 -0.79 -14.67
N ARG A 178 23.12 0.18 -14.71
CA ARG A 178 21.68 0.00 -14.89
C ARG A 178 20.98 -0.85 -13.83
N SER A 179 21.56 -1.00 -12.65
CA SER A 179 20.84 -1.61 -11.54
C SER A 179 19.63 -0.76 -11.21
N SER A 180 18.46 -1.38 -11.14
CA SER A 180 17.29 -0.78 -10.52
C SER A 180 17.48 -0.83 -9.01
N TRP A 181 17.41 0.31 -8.34
CA TRP A 181 17.61 0.44 -6.91
C TRP A 181 16.61 1.42 -6.32
N VAL A 182 16.05 1.05 -5.17
CA VAL A 182 15.15 1.88 -4.36
C VAL A 182 15.58 1.79 -2.91
N PHE A 183 15.53 2.93 -2.22
CA PHE A 183 16.01 3.05 -0.86
C PHE A 183 15.25 4.12 -0.09
N ILE A 184 15.00 3.85 1.19
CA ILE A 184 14.49 4.82 2.15
C ILE A 184 15.39 4.86 3.38
N ALA A 185 15.79 6.07 3.75
CA ALA A 185 16.57 6.37 4.93
C ALA A 185 15.88 7.42 5.80
N ALA A 186 16.31 7.50 7.05
CA ALA A 186 15.95 8.54 7.98
C ALA A 186 17.22 9.26 8.44
N LYS A 187 17.16 10.58 8.50
CA LYS A 187 18.22 11.42 9.07
C LYS A 187 17.79 11.85 10.47
N GLY A 188 18.56 11.44 11.49
CA GLY A 188 18.32 11.82 12.88
C GLY A 188 17.46 10.86 13.69
N PHE A 189 16.95 9.80 13.07
CA PHE A 189 16.20 8.76 13.76
C PHE A 189 16.34 7.41 13.05
N LYS A 190 15.97 6.33 13.74
CA LYS A 190 16.03 4.97 13.21
C LYS A 190 14.67 4.54 12.67
N LEU A 191 14.64 4.09 11.40
CA LEU A 191 13.47 3.44 10.83
C LEU A 191 13.24 2.06 11.46
N PRO A 192 11.97 1.63 11.62
CA PRO A 192 11.65 0.28 12.11
C PRO A 192 12.39 -0.82 11.32
N ASP A 193 12.71 -1.93 11.98
CA ASP A 193 13.43 -3.03 11.34
C ASP A 193 12.50 -3.98 10.56
N ASN A 194 11.19 -3.91 10.81
CA ASN A 194 10.16 -4.72 10.16
C ASN A 194 9.67 -4.14 8.82
N ILE A 195 10.23 -3.03 8.33
CA ILE A 195 9.87 -2.46 7.02
C ILE A 195 10.97 -2.72 5.99
N GLN A 196 10.57 -2.89 4.73
CA GLN A 196 11.53 -3.01 3.62
C GLN A 196 12.14 -1.65 3.30
N LYS A 197 13.40 -1.46 3.67
CA LYS A 197 14.12 -0.17 3.52
C LYS A 197 14.85 -0.05 2.19
N GLU A 198 15.18 -1.17 1.55
CA GLU A 198 16.04 -1.20 0.38
C GLU A 198 15.72 -2.40 -0.50
N LYS A 199 15.87 -2.22 -1.81
CA LYS A 199 15.84 -3.31 -2.78
C LYS A 199 16.72 -2.96 -3.97
N ILE A 200 17.38 -3.97 -4.53
CA ILE A 200 18.20 -3.84 -5.74
C ILE A 200 17.88 -4.96 -6.73
N ASN A 201 17.99 -4.65 -8.02
CA ASN A 201 17.91 -5.61 -9.11
C ASN A 201 18.93 -5.24 -10.18
N HIS A 202 19.88 -6.14 -10.44
CA HIS A 202 20.98 -5.89 -11.37
C HIS A 202 20.59 -6.22 -12.80
N SER A 203 21.17 -5.50 -13.75
CA SER A 203 21.06 -5.84 -15.17
C SER A 203 21.72 -7.20 -15.44
N ASP A 204 20.96 -8.11 -16.05
CA ASP A 204 21.40 -9.43 -16.50
C ASP A 204 20.78 -9.68 -17.88
N GLN A 205 21.60 -9.89 -18.90
CA GLN A 205 21.13 -10.05 -20.29
C GLN A 205 20.11 -11.19 -20.46
N THR A 206 20.14 -12.20 -19.60
CA THR A 206 19.22 -13.36 -19.65
C THR A 206 17.91 -13.13 -18.91
N LYS A 207 17.88 -12.21 -17.93
CA LYS A 207 16.72 -11.94 -17.05
C LYS A 207 16.10 -10.57 -17.26
N ASN A 208 16.75 -9.72 -18.07
CA ASN A 208 16.34 -8.35 -18.29
C ASN A 208 14.93 -8.30 -18.92
N ARG A 209 14.03 -7.58 -18.24
CA ARG A 209 12.67 -7.35 -18.73
C ARG A 209 12.64 -6.43 -19.96
N TYR A 210 13.63 -5.53 -20.07
CA TYR A 210 13.78 -4.59 -21.17
C TYR A 210 15.11 -4.84 -21.88
N LYS A 211 15.25 -4.40 -23.13
CA LYS A 211 16.48 -4.59 -23.93
C LYS A 211 17.70 -3.90 -23.27
N GLY A 212 18.41 -4.61 -22.40
CA GLY A 212 19.57 -4.10 -21.65
C GLY A 212 19.26 -3.37 -20.35
N TRP A 213 18.04 -3.49 -19.80
CA TRP A 213 17.70 -3.00 -18.45
C TRP A 213 16.90 -4.06 -17.66
N PRO A 214 17.12 -4.15 -16.35
CA PRO A 214 16.38 -5.07 -15.48
C PRO A 214 14.93 -4.58 -15.29
N ALA A 215 14.10 -5.46 -14.72
CA ALA A 215 12.77 -5.07 -14.28
C ALA A 215 12.86 -4.00 -13.19
N GLU A 216 11.93 -3.04 -13.25
CA GLU A 216 11.71 -2.08 -12.18
C GLU A 216 11.34 -2.80 -10.87
N ILE A 217 11.72 -2.20 -9.75
CA ILE A 217 11.47 -2.73 -8.42
C ILE A 217 10.73 -1.72 -7.57
N GLN A 218 9.96 -2.25 -6.62
CA GLN A 218 9.27 -1.44 -5.62
C GLN A 218 9.55 -1.90 -4.20
N ILE A 219 9.52 -0.93 -3.29
CA ILE A 219 9.32 -1.12 -1.86
C ILE A 219 8.17 -0.23 -1.42
N GLU A 220 7.41 -0.69 -0.45
CA GLU A 220 6.25 0.02 0.07
C GLU A 220 6.06 -0.33 1.54
N GLY A 221 5.44 0.56 2.29
CA GLY A 221 5.25 0.33 3.72
C GLY A 221 4.65 1.51 4.47
N CYS A 222 4.70 1.39 5.79
CA CYS A 222 4.12 2.34 6.73
C CYS A 222 5.18 2.77 7.75
N ILE A 223 5.26 4.08 8.06
CA ILE A 223 6.24 4.64 9.01
C ILE A 223 5.47 5.31 10.14
N PRO A 224 5.73 4.98 11.42
CA PRO A 224 5.09 5.63 12.55
C PRO A 224 5.35 7.14 12.58
N ARG A 225 4.29 7.94 12.76
CA ARG A 225 4.37 9.41 12.77
C ARG A 225 5.18 9.97 13.93
N ASN A 226 5.27 9.26 15.04
CA ASN A 226 6.00 9.67 16.24
C ASN A 226 7.53 9.58 16.10
N LEU A 227 8.04 9.05 14.97
CA LEU A 227 9.47 8.99 14.69
C LEU A 227 9.99 10.23 13.94
N ILE A 228 9.09 11.05 13.37
CA ILE A 228 9.41 12.16 12.47
C ILE A 228 8.99 13.49 13.10
#